data_AF-A0A1A0MD10-F1
#
_entry.id   AF-A0A1A0MD10-F1
#
_cell.length_a   1.000
_cell.length_b   1.000
_cell.length_c   1.000
_cell.angle_alpha   90.00
_cell.angle_beta   90.00
_cell.angle_gamma   90.00
#
_symmetry.space_group_name_H-M   'P 1'
#
loop_
_entity.id
_entity.type
_entity.pdbx_description
1 polymer ?
#
loop_
_entity_poly.entity_id
_entity_poly.type
_entity_poly.pdbx_seq_one_letter_code
_entity_poly.pdbx_strand_id
1 'polypeptide(L)'
;MTVESGRAGVDPPRAADVPIAELMTQLSGQVSQLVRDEMRLAQKEFQQSAKHAGIGAGLVSVAGLLAVFAFATLVAAAVAAVSVVVPVWAAALIVSAVLIVTAAVAALLSRRQVQQVSAVPQTATESIKKDIKQLKDAGHDRS
;
A
#
# COMPACT_ATOMS: atom_id res chain seq x y z
N MET A 1 44.92 61.19 -53.70
CA MET A 1 44.93 61.06 -52.23
C MET A 1 43.84 61.98 -51.71
N THR A 2 42.78 61.60 -51.01
CA THR A 2 42.37 60.34 -50.36
C THR A 2 40.89 60.52 -50.00
N VAL A 3 40.03 59.63 -50.49
CA VAL A 3 38.68 59.43 -49.96
C VAL A 3 38.63 57.98 -49.48
N GLU A 4 38.56 57.77 -48.16
CA GLU A 4 38.06 56.56 -47.50
C GLU A 4 37.49 57.05 -46.16
N SER A 5 36.21 57.43 -46.13
CA SER A 5 35.05 56.56 -45.88
C SER A 5 35.15 55.86 -44.52
N GLY A 6 34.41 56.41 -43.55
CA GLY A 6 34.32 55.90 -42.19
C GLY A 6 33.86 54.45 -42.19
N ARG A 7 34.63 53.61 -41.50
CA ARG A 7 34.27 52.23 -41.22
C ARG A 7 32.94 52.22 -40.46
N ALA A 8 31.90 51.77 -41.13
CA ALA A 8 30.64 51.40 -40.51
C ALA A 8 30.92 50.38 -39.42
N GLY A 9 30.58 50.73 -38.18
CA GLY A 9 30.49 49.78 -37.10
C GLY A 9 29.46 48.74 -37.48
N VAL A 10 29.92 47.53 -37.78
CA VAL A 10 29.05 46.35 -37.78
C VAL A 10 28.87 46.01 -36.31
N ASP A 11 27.82 46.54 -35.71
CA ASP A 11 27.32 46.00 -34.44
C ASP A 11 26.97 44.53 -34.68
N PRO A 12 27.60 43.56 -33.99
CA PRO A 12 27.09 42.20 -34.03
C PRO A 12 25.65 42.21 -33.49
N PRO A 13 24.71 41.45 -34.07
CA PRO A 13 23.34 41.40 -33.60
C PRO A 13 23.37 41.08 -32.10
N ARG A 14 22.84 41.99 -31.28
CA ARG A 14 22.76 41.81 -29.83
C ARG A 14 22.03 40.50 -29.56
N ALA A 15 22.75 39.54 -29.01
CA ALA A 15 22.22 38.34 -28.38
C ALA A 15 21.44 38.68 -27.08
N ALA A 16 20.68 39.77 -27.05
CA ALA A 16 20.09 40.32 -25.82
C ALA A 16 18.61 40.01 -25.63
N ASP A 17 17.91 39.48 -26.63
CA ASP A 17 16.50 39.15 -26.50
C ASP A 17 16.26 37.71 -26.96
N VAL A 18 16.80 36.72 -26.24
CA VAL A 18 16.00 35.51 -26.08
C VAL A 18 14.83 35.98 -25.23
N PRO A 19 13.61 36.10 -25.80
CA PRO A 19 12.52 36.69 -25.05
C PRO A 19 12.31 35.84 -23.81
N ILE A 20 12.24 36.45 -22.63
CA ILE A 20 11.94 35.78 -21.35
C ILE A 20 10.72 34.83 -21.49
N ALA A 21 9.80 35.15 -22.41
CA ALA A 21 8.70 34.30 -22.85
C ALA A 21 9.13 32.91 -23.37
N GLU A 22 10.21 32.80 -24.15
CA GLU A 22 10.73 31.52 -24.66
C GLU A 22 11.33 30.66 -23.56
N LEU A 23 12.06 31.25 -22.61
CA LEU A 23 12.63 30.53 -21.47
C LEU A 23 11.54 30.01 -20.52
N MET A 24 10.50 30.81 -20.27
CA MET A 24 9.33 30.37 -19.49
C MET A 24 8.57 29.24 -20.19
N THR A 25 8.45 29.30 -21.51
CA THR A 25 7.84 28.23 -22.30
C THR A 25 8.65 26.94 -22.24
N GLN A 26 9.98 27.03 -22.30
CA GLN A 26 10.89 25.89 -22.18
C GLN A 26 10.92 25.29 -20.76
N LEU A 27 10.91 26.12 -19.70
CA LEU A 27 10.82 25.64 -18.32
C LEU A 27 9.49 24.95 -18.05
N SER A 28 8.36 25.53 -18.50
CA SER A 28 7.03 24.92 -18.39
C SER A 28 6.97 23.57 -19.12
N GLY A 29 7.61 23.49 -20.30
CA GLY A 29 7.79 22.25 -21.04
C GLY A 29 8.59 21.19 -20.26
N GLN A 30 9.73 21.58 -19.67
CA GLN A 30 10.59 20.67 -18.90
C GLN A 30 9.92 20.17 -17.62
N VAL A 31 9.23 21.05 -16.88
CA VAL A 31 8.45 20.66 -15.69
C VAL A 31 7.32 19.70 -16.10
N SER A 32 6.64 19.98 -17.21
CA SER A 32 5.59 19.10 -17.75
C SER A 32 6.09 17.73 -18.17
N GLN A 33 7.35 17.65 -18.63
CA GLN A 33 8.04 16.39 -18.97
C GLN A 33 8.46 15.64 -17.71
N LEU A 34 9.09 16.32 -16.75
CA LEU A 34 9.51 15.73 -15.48
C LEU A 34 8.33 15.11 -14.72
N VAL A 35 7.21 15.84 -14.62
CA VAL A 35 5.98 15.31 -14.00
C VAL A 35 5.48 14.07 -14.75
N ARG A 36 5.56 14.05 -16.09
CA ARG A 36 5.19 12.88 -16.90
C ARG A 36 6.07 11.67 -16.58
N ASP A 37 7.36 11.92 -16.40
CA ASP A 37 8.34 10.87 -16.20
C ASP A 37 8.28 10.31 -14.78
N GLU A 38 8.07 11.16 -13.76
CA GLU A 38 7.80 10.74 -12.38
C GLU A 38 6.52 9.92 -12.31
N MET A 39 5.47 10.33 -13.02
CA MET A 39 4.24 9.55 -13.13
C MET A 39 4.46 8.20 -13.82
N ARG A 40 5.27 8.14 -14.88
CA ARG A 40 5.62 6.88 -15.57
C ARG A 40 6.44 5.96 -14.66
N LEU A 41 7.33 6.52 -13.86
CA LEU A 41 8.15 5.76 -12.91
C LEU A 41 7.27 5.21 -11.78
N ALA A 42 6.45 6.06 -11.17
CA ALA A 42 5.47 5.66 -10.15
C ALA A 42 4.51 4.60 -10.70
N GLN A 43 4.07 4.73 -11.95
CA GLN A 43 3.21 3.73 -12.60
C GLN A 43 3.94 2.39 -12.77
N LYS A 44 5.22 2.39 -13.13
CA LYS A 44 6.03 1.15 -13.22
C LYS A 44 6.21 0.50 -11.85
N GLU A 45 6.56 1.27 -10.82
CA GLU A 45 6.71 0.75 -9.45
C GLU A 45 5.38 0.24 -8.89
N PHE A 46 4.29 0.95 -9.16
CA PHE A 46 2.95 0.51 -8.80
C PHE A 46 2.57 -0.79 -9.53
N GLN A 47 2.82 -0.90 -10.84
CA GLN A 47 2.56 -2.13 -11.59
C GLN A 47 3.40 -3.31 -11.07
N GLN A 48 4.67 -3.07 -10.73
CA GLN A 48 5.53 -4.10 -10.16
C GLN A 48 5.04 -4.53 -8.77
N SER A 49 4.66 -3.58 -7.93
CA SER A 49 4.09 -3.84 -6.60
C SER A 49 2.75 -4.56 -6.71
N ALA A 50 1.86 -4.13 -7.60
CA ALA A 50 0.56 -4.74 -7.87
C ALA A 50 0.69 -6.16 -8.42
N LYS A 51 1.69 -6.43 -9.27
CA LYS A 51 1.96 -7.77 -9.78
C LYS A 51 2.41 -8.71 -8.66
N HIS A 52 3.34 -8.28 -7.80
CA HIS A 52 3.79 -9.10 -6.68
C HIS A 52 2.68 -9.32 -5.65
N ALA A 53 1.93 -8.27 -5.31
CA ALA A 53 0.77 -8.36 -4.45
C ALA A 53 -0.32 -9.27 -5.06
N GLY A 54 -0.56 -9.19 -6.36
CA GLY A 54 -1.54 -10.00 -7.08
C GLY A 54 -1.17 -11.48 -7.14
N ILE A 55 0.10 -11.80 -7.38
CA ILE A 55 0.59 -13.19 -7.32
C ILE A 55 0.49 -13.72 -5.89
N GLY A 56 0.89 -12.94 -4.89
CA GLY A 56 0.77 -13.30 -3.48
C GLY A 56 -0.69 -13.55 -3.07
N ALA A 57 -1.58 -12.62 -3.41
CA ALA A 57 -3.02 -12.75 -3.15
C ALA A 57 -3.63 -13.95 -3.89
N GLY A 58 -3.21 -14.21 -5.14
CA GLY A 58 -3.64 -15.37 -5.92
C GLY A 58 -3.24 -16.69 -5.27
N LEU A 59 -1.96 -16.83 -4.87
CA LEU A 59 -1.46 -18.03 -4.20
C LEU A 59 -2.12 -18.26 -2.85
N VAL A 60 -2.27 -17.21 -2.04
CA VAL A 60 -2.98 -17.29 -0.75
C VAL A 60 -4.44 -17.68 -0.94
N SER A 61 -5.09 -17.19 -2.00
CA SER A 61 -6.47 -17.56 -2.33
C SER A 61 -6.59 -19.06 -2.68
N VAL A 62 -5.71 -19.58 -3.52
CA VAL A 62 -5.69 -21.00 -3.88
C VAL A 62 -5.38 -21.87 -2.67
N ALA A 63 -4.36 -21.51 -1.89
CA ALA A 63 -4.02 -22.22 -0.66
C ALA A 63 -5.18 -22.21 0.34
N GLY A 64 -5.88 -21.07 0.48
CA GLY A 64 -7.07 -20.94 1.33
C GLY A 64 -8.21 -21.85 0.88
N LEU A 65 -8.52 -21.88 -0.42
CA LEU A 65 -9.53 -22.78 -0.97
C LEU A 65 -9.17 -24.26 -0.76
N LEU A 66 -7.92 -24.64 -1.02
CA LEU A 66 -7.44 -26.00 -0.78
C LEU A 66 -7.52 -26.37 0.71
N ALA A 67 -7.20 -25.44 1.62
CA ALA A 67 -7.35 -25.66 3.06
C ALA A 67 -8.82 -25.86 3.46
N VAL A 68 -9.76 -25.11 2.86
CA VAL A 68 -11.21 -25.31 3.08
C VAL A 68 -11.65 -26.69 2.62
N PHE A 69 -11.25 -27.12 1.42
CA PHE A 69 -11.60 -28.45 0.92
C PHE A 69 -10.98 -29.57 1.76
N ALA A 70 -9.70 -29.47 2.10
CA ALA A 70 -9.03 -30.43 2.96
C ALA A 70 -9.71 -30.55 4.33
N PHE A 71 -10.09 -29.42 4.93
CA PHE A 71 -10.84 -29.40 6.18
C PHE A 71 -12.21 -30.05 6.03
N ALA A 72 -12.98 -29.71 4.99
CA ALA A 72 -14.29 -30.31 4.74
C ALA A 72 -14.21 -31.83 4.54
N THR A 73 -13.20 -32.32 3.80
CA THR A 73 -12.94 -33.76 3.61
C THR A 73 -12.58 -34.43 4.94
N LEU A 74 -11.79 -33.78 5.80
CA LEU A 74 -11.45 -34.30 7.12
C LEU A 74 -12.66 -34.40 8.05
N VAL A 75 -13.56 -33.40 8.01
CA VAL A 75 -14.85 -33.46 8.74
C VAL A 75 -15.70 -34.62 8.22
N ALA A 76 -15.82 -34.77 6.89
CA ALA A 76 -16.57 -35.89 6.29
C ALA A 76 -15.98 -37.25 6.69
N ALA A 77 -14.65 -37.39 6.70
CA ALA A 77 -13.97 -38.61 7.13
C ALA A 77 -14.21 -38.91 8.62
N ALA A 78 -14.19 -37.89 9.48
CA ALA A 78 -14.51 -38.05 10.90
C ALA A 78 -15.96 -38.51 11.11
N VAL A 79 -16.92 -37.90 10.40
CA VAL A 79 -18.33 -38.32 10.44
C VAL A 79 -18.47 -39.76 9.96
N ALA A 80 -17.83 -40.13 8.85
CA ALA A 80 -17.86 -41.49 8.32
C ALA A 80 -17.29 -42.50 9.32
N ALA A 81 -16.15 -42.20 9.96
CA ALA A 81 -15.54 -43.06 10.96
C ALA A 81 -16.45 -43.28 12.18
N VAL A 82 -17.08 -42.22 12.70
CA VAL A 82 -18.01 -42.32 13.83
C VAL A 82 -19.30 -43.04 13.43
N SER A 83 -19.74 -42.88 12.18
CA SER A 83 -20.97 -43.52 11.68
C SER A 83 -20.91 -45.05 11.61
N VAL A 84 -19.74 -45.65 11.78
CA VAL A 84 -19.59 -47.12 11.89
C VAL A 84 -20.32 -47.67 13.13
N VAL A 85 -20.46 -46.86 14.19
CA VAL A 85 -21.04 -47.29 15.47
C VAL A 85 -22.33 -46.57 15.85
N VAL A 86 -22.67 -45.45 15.18
CA VAL A 86 -23.90 -44.68 15.43
C VAL A 86 -24.54 -44.21 14.11
N PRO A 87 -25.84 -43.86 14.07
CA PRO A 87 -26.46 -43.29 12.88
C PRO A 87 -25.74 -42.03 12.38
N VAL A 88 -25.74 -41.81 11.06
CA VAL A 88 -25.04 -40.70 10.41
C VAL A 88 -25.44 -39.33 10.98
N TRP A 89 -26.72 -39.14 11.31
CA TRP A 89 -27.19 -37.89 11.92
C TRP A 89 -26.56 -37.63 13.30
N ALA A 90 -26.39 -38.67 14.12
CA ALA A 90 -25.78 -38.56 15.44
C ALA A 90 -24.26 -38.34 15.32
N ALA A 91 -23.61 -39.05 14.40
CA ALA A 91 -22.18 -38.82 14.09
C ALA A 91 -21.91 -37.37 13.68
N ALA A 92 -22.73 -36.81 12.78
CA ALA A 92 -22.61 -35.43 12.35
C ALA A 92 -22.77 -34.42 13.51
N LEU A 93 -23.72 -34.65 14.42
CA LEU A 93 -23.90 -33.80 15.60
C LEU A 93 -22.72 -33.86 16.57
N ILE A 94 -22.17 -35.06 16.82
CA ILE A 94 -21.01 -35.23 17.71
C ILE A 94 -19.79 -34.51 17.14
N VAL A 95 -19.47 -34.73 15.86
CA VAL A 95 -18.32 -34.08 15.20
C VAL A 95 -18.51 -32.57 15.18
N SER A 96 -19.71 -32.08 14.86
CA SER A 96 -20.03 -30.64 14.89
C SER A 96 -19.83 -30.02 16.28
N ALA A 97 -20.32 -30.69 17.33
CA ALA A 97 -20.15 -30.22 18.71
C ALA A 97 -18.67 -30.09 19.09
N VAL A 98 -17.85 -31.10 18.77
CA VAL A 98 -16.41 -31.05 19.01
C VAL A 98 -15.77 -29.88 18.27
N LEU A 99 -16.09 -29.72 16.98
CA LEU A 99 -15.55 -28.63 16.16
C LEU A 99 -15.90 -27.25 16.72
N ILE A 100 -17.16 -27.03 17.14
CA ILE A 100 -17.61 -25.77 17.75
C ILE A 100 -16.83 -25.48 19.03
N VAL A 101 -16.62 -26.48 19.89
CA VAL A 101 -15.83 -26.32 21.12
C VAL A 101 -14.39 -25.93 20.78
N THR A 102 -13.73 -26.65 19.87
CA THR A 102 -12.36 -26.29 19.45
C THR A 102 -12.29 -24.91 18.80
N ALA A 103 -13.27 -24.54 17.97
CA ALA A 103 -13.33 -23.22 17.35
C ALA A 103 -13.54 -22.11 18.37
N ALA A 104 -14.38 -22.32 19.38
CA ALA A 104 -14.57 -21.38 20.48
C ALA A 104 -13.27 -21.18 21.28
N VAL A 105 -12.58 -22.27 21.63
CA VAL A 105 -11.28 -22.20 22.33
C VAL A 105 -10.23 -21.47 21.47
N ALA A 106 -10.09 -21.83 20.19
CA ALA A 106 -9.16 -21.17 19.28
C ALA A 106 -9.46 -19.68 19.12
N ALA A 107 -10.75 -19.30 19.01
CA ALA A 107 -11.18 -17.91 18.92
C ALA A 107 -10.84 -17.11 20.20
N LEU A 108 -11.03 -17.71 21.39
CA LEU A 108 -10.66 -17.10 22.66
C LEU A 108 -9.14 -16.91 22.79
N LEU A 109 -8.35 -17.91 22.39
CA LEU A 109 -6.88 -17.82 22.39
C LEU A 109 -6.38 -16.77 21.39
N SER A 110 -6.95 -16.75 20.18
CA SER A 110 -6.62 -15.76 19.15
C SER A 110 -6.92 -14.32 19.64
N ARG A 111 -8.10 -14.10 20.26
CA ARG A 111 -8.44 -12.80 20.87
C ARG A 111 -7.43 -12.40 21.94
N ARG A 112 -7.01 -13.32 22.81
CA ARG A 112 -5.99 -13.04 23.84
C ARG A 112 -4.65 -12.68 23.21
N GLN A 113 -4.23 -13.38 22.17
CA GLN A 113 -2.97 -13.11 21.49
C GLN A 113 -3.00 -11.73 20.80
N VAL A 114 -4.08 -11.42 20.07
CA VAL A 114 -4.27 -10.12 19.43
C VAL A 114 -4.31 -8.99 20.45
N GLN A 115 -4.95 -9.19 21.61
CA GLN A 115 -4.97 -8.21 22.70
C GLN A 115 -3.59 -7.99 23.32
N GLN A 116 -2.77 -9.05 23.46
CA GLN A 116 -1.39 -8.91 23.95
C GLN A 116 -0.50 -8.17 22.96
N VAL A 117 -0.67 -8.38 21.65
CA VAL A 117 0.10 -7.70 20.60
C VAL A 117 -0.42 -6.27 20.36
N SER A 118 -1.69 -6.02 20.66
CA SER A 118 -2.33 -4.70 20.64
C SER A 118 -2.12 -3.88 21.92
N ALA A 119 -1.31 -4.36 22.88
CA ALA A 119 -0.63 -3.49 23.81
C ALA A 119 0.39 -2.66 23.01
N VAL A 120 -0.13 -1.67 22.27
CA VAL A 120 0.66 -0.69 21.54
C VAL A 120 1.76 -0.22 22.49
N PRO A 121 3.05 -0.24 22.10
CA PRO A 121 4.10 0.31 22.93
C PRO A 121 3.65 1.70 23.35
N GLN A 122 3.48 1.94 24.66
CA GLN A 122 2.91 3.21 25.15
C GLN A 122 3.66 4.43 24.59
N THR A 123 4.93 4.22 24.21
CA THR A 123 5.80 5.16 23.50
C THR A 123 5.25 5.65 22.15
N ALA A 124 4.60 4.81 21.35
CA ALA A 124 4.10 5.20 20.03
C ALA A 124 2.84 6.08 20.11
N THR A 125 1.97 5.83 21.10
CA THR A 125 0.76 6.66 21.32
C THR A 125 1.08 7.94 22.10
N GLU A 126 2.07 7.92 23.00
CA GLU A 126 2.59 9.14 23.66
C GLU A 126 3.26 10.09 22.68
N SER A 127 4.04 9.58 21.72
CA SER A 127 4.68 10.39 20.67
C SER A 127 3.64 11.13 19.83
N ILE A 128 2.62 10.41 19.34
CA ILE A 128 1.52 11.00 18.54
C ILE A 128 0.71 12.02 19.37
N LYS A 129 0.45 11.74 20.66
CA LYS A 129 -0.21 12.72 21.54
C LYS A 129 0.63 13.97 21.77
N LYS A 130 1.95 13.83 21.90
CA LYS A 130 2.88 14.95 22.09
C LYS A 130 2.95 15.81 20.83
N ASP A 131 2.97 15.19 19.65
CA ASP A 131 3.00 15.88 18.36
C ASP A 131 1.69 16.66 18.11
N ILE A 132 0.54 16.04 18.39
CA ILE A 132 -0.77 16.72 18.29
C ILE A 132 -0.87 17.89 19.30
N LYS A 133 -0.31 17.71 20.51
CA LYS A 133 -0.28 18.78 21.51
C LYS A 133 0.61 19.95 21.07
N GLN A 134 1.79 19.67 20.51
CA GLN A 134 2.68 20.70 19.99
C GLN A 134 2.09 21.44 18.79
N LEU A 135 1.37 20.75 17.90
CA LEU A 135 0.67 21.38 16.78
C LEU A 135 -0.50 22.27 17.27
N LYS A 136 -1.20 21.85 18.33
CA LYS A 136 -2.29 22.65 18.92
C LYS A 136 -1.77 23.86 19.68
N ASP A 137 -0.67 23.72 20.40
CA ASP A 137 -0.03 24.81 21.15
C ASP A 137 0.62 25.82 20.16
N ALA A 138 1.21 25.36 19.04
CA ALA A 138 1.75 26.22 17.99
C ALA A 138 0.68 26.97 17.16
N GLY A 139 -0.56 26.46 17.13
CA GLY A 139 -1.70 27.14 16.52
C GLY A 139 -2.32 28.22 17.42
N HIS A 140 -2.12 28.14 18.73
CA HIS A 140 -2.71 29.08 19.70
C HIS A 140 -1.83 30.32 19.97
N ASP A 141 -0.55 30.29 19.55
CA ASP A 141 0.40 31.40 19.69
C ASP A 141 0.37 32.37 18.48
N ARG A 142 -0.55 32.17 17.52
CA ARG A 142 -0.72 32.98 16.30
C ARG A 142 -2.02 33.77 16.22
N SER A 143 -2.80 33.84 17.31
CA SER A 143 -4.03 34.65 17.42
C SER A 143 -3.96 35.58 18.61
#